data_AF-A0A9D6VJ89-F1
#
_entry.id   AF-A0A9D6VJ89-F1
#
_cell.length_a   1.000
_cell.length_b   1.000
_cell.length_c   1.000
_cell.angle_alpha   90.00
_cell.angle_beta   90.00
_cell.angle_gamma   90.00
#
_symmetry.space_group_name_H-M   'P 1'
#
loop_
_entity.id
_entity.type
_entity.pdbx_description
1 polymer ?
#
loop_
_entity_poly.entity_id
_entity_poly.type
_entity_poly.pdbx_seq_one_letter_code
_entity_poly.pdbx_strand_id
1 'polypeptide(L)'
;MIIVLSILGCLIVLVGFLFGMFKYKNRRLEPDYFQYYKKQDTTPVGKVGVFVGGLIMPDKHSHAFFHNIIIKIFKVVVPWPFNLLALKDKGVALLDPHHVHARKEFVPTHLEDAFGNDRDVDGTPYIELYKAGKCVWVPPSGQIYLDHGYFLFTGRLSGEPSACGKVANKSRLYYYGHGIKQGNGRLPHWEASFKIINGAFDKIKAKYKNVEVGAACSLLHWDMKKTLHDLLDKGCETIILASPLAIYSHFEDFNSTFYHAFEYIEEWEKEHNKKVKIIIAPQMGNFQPARQAFLDMLKDRLDAIPEGSSVMVAVTFHGMPWGKFQWEAWLENAPIYSDPLFDSVKEMVSKYKFSKSKVIRCQDEFADPYWNPKGKYTGTELDFWGSVKAGYIYGTNMAYWDAIKEGYDFAIGLPIEFHAENSDTLMHHAMKNYENFDQYNIDDPIDYPDWSVPYVRVMEQGKTKVIYNGVPVGKYQHHIIEALYMALDSAIAKRKN
;
A
#
# COMPACT_ATOMS: atom_id res chain seq x y z
N MET A 1 29.91 49.23 6.80
CA MET A 1 30.37 48.19 5.86
C MET A 1 30.81 46.91 6.58
N ILE A 2 31.75 46.96 7.53
CA ILE A 2 32.26 45.76 8.27
C ILE A 2 31.15 45.00 9.02
N ILE A 3 30.24 45.71 9.71
CA ILE A 3 29.12 45.08 10.44
C ILE A 3 28.18 44.34 9.46
N VAL A 4 27.88 44.96 8.32
CA VAL A 4 27.02 44.36 7.28
C VAL A 4 27.68 43.11 6.69
N LEU A 5 28.97 43.16 6.40
CA LEU A 5 29.74 42.01 5.93
C LEU A 5 29.81 40.89 6.98
N SER A 6 29.92 41.24 8.25
CA SER A 6 29.92 40.27 9.36
C SER A 6 28.57 39.59 9.53
N ILE A 7 27.46 40.35 9.47
CA ILE A 7 26.10 39.81 9.49
C ILE A 7 25.86 38.89 8.29
N LEU A 8 26.27 39.32 7.09
CA LEU A 8 26.16 38.50 5.88
C LEU A 8 26.98 37.20 6.00
N GLY A 9 28.20 37.28 6.52
CA GLY A 9 29.03 36.10 6.80
C GLY A 9 28.35 35.12 7.76
N CYS A 10 27.79 35.61 8.88
CA CYS A 10 27.04 34.79 9.83
C CYS A 10 25.80 34.13 9.20
N LEU A 11 25.06 34.87 8.37
CA LEU A 11 23.88 34.34 7.68
C LEU A 11 24.27 33.23 6.69
N ILE A 12 25.36 33.41 5.93
CA ILE A 12 25.85 32.38 5.00
C ILE A 12 26.23 31.10 5.75
N VAL A 13 26.95 31.22 6.87
CA VAL A 13 27.34 30.07 7.70
C VAL A 13 26.10 29.37 8.27
N LEU A 14 25.11 30.13 8.78
CA LEU A 14 23.88 29.57 9.31
C LEU A 14 23.07 28.84 8.23
N VAL A 15 22.89 29.44 7.06
CA VAL A 15 22.17 28.83 5.94
C VAL A 15 22.89 27.57 5.47
N GLY A 16 24.22 27.61 5.35
CA GLY A 16 25.04 26.45 5.00
C GLY A 16 24.89 25.30 6.01
N PHE A 17 24.94 25.61 7.31
CA PHE A 17 24.72 24.63 8.38
C PHE A 17 23.31 24.03 8.35
N LEU A 18 22.27 24.85 8.23
CA LEU A 18 20.88 24.39 8.16
C LEU A 18 20.64 23.53 6.91
N PHE A 19 21.21 23.89 5.76
CA PHE A 19 21.15 23.09 4.55
C PHE A 19 21.90 21.75 4.71
N GLY A 20 23.09 21.77 5.32
CA GLY A 20 23.86 20.56 5.63
C GLY A 20 23.08 19.62 6.56
N MET A 21 22.46 20.17 7.61
CA MET A 21 21.60 19.42 8.53
C MET A 21 20.36 18.87 7.82
N PHE A 22 19.70 19.67 6.99
CA PHE A 22 18.56 19.23 6.17
C PHE A 22 18.94 18.05 5.27
N LYS A 23 20.07 18.13 4.57
CA LYS A 23 20.58 17.02 3.73
C LYS A 23 20.92 15.79 4.56
N TYR A 24 21.56 15.96 5.71
CA TYR A 24 21.93 14.87 6.60
C TYR A 24 20.72 14.15 7.19
N LYS A 25 19.72 14.90 7.69
CA LYS A 25 18.51 14.34 8.31
C LYS A 25 17.55 13.68 7.30
N ASN A 26 17.64 14.07 6.02
CA ASN A 26 16.83 13.52 4.94
C ASN A 26 17.63 12.58 4.01
N ARG A 27 18.79 12.08 4.46
CA ARG A 27 19.51 11.05 3.72
C ARG A 27 18.74 9.73 3.76
N ARG A 28 19.00 8.86 2.79
CA ARG A 28 18.44 7.51 2.77
C ARG A 28 18.90 6.70 3.98
N LEU A 29 18.06 5.75 4.40
CA LEU A 29 18.42 4.80 5.44
C LEU A 29 19.58 3.94 4.95
N GLU A 30 20.52 3.70 5.86
CA GLU A 30 21.67 2.83 5.63
C GLU A 30 21.60 1.68 6.66
N PRO A 31 21.99 0.45 6.27
CA PRO A 31 22.44 0.07 4.93
C PRO A 31 21.29 0.06 3.91
N ASP A 32 21.61 0.35 2.65
CA ASP A 32 20.67 0.15 1.54
C ASP A 32 20.44 -1.35 1.28
N TYR A 33 19.34 -1.88 1.81
CA TYR A 33 18.98 -3.29 1.68
C TYR A 33 18.63 -3.71 0.25
N PHE A 34 18.32 -2.76 -0.66
CA PHE A 34 18.19 -3.09 -2.07
C PHE A 34 19.57 -3.37 -2.68
N GLN A 35 20.62 -2.63 -2.31
CA GLN A 35 21.99 -2.98 -2.73
C GLN A 35 22.45 -4.30 -2.14
N TYR A 36 22.08 -4.59 -0.89
CA TYR A 36 22.31 -5.90 -0.28
C TYR A 36 21.64 -7.02 -1.11
N TYR A 37 20.35 -6.86 -1.41
CA TYR A 37 19.56 -7.82 -2.19
C TYR A 37 20.21 -8.17 -3.54
N LYS A 38 20.82 -7.19 -4.21
CA LYS A 38 21.51 -7.40 -5.49
C LYS A 38 22.84 -8.15 -5.39
N LYS A 39 23.51 -8.11 -4.24
CA LYS A 39 24.90 -8.57 -4.06
C LYS A 39 25.08 -9.71 -3.06
N GLN A 40 24.03 -10.05 -2.30
CA GLN A 40 24.04 -11.10 -1.29
C GLN A 40 24.53 -12.45 -1.83
N ASP A 41 25.21 -13.21 -0.97
CA ASP A 41 25.44 -14.64 -1.23
C ASP A 41 24.14 -15.42 -0.96
N THR A 42 23.57 -15.97 -2.02
CA THR A 42 22.27 -16.65 -2.01
C THR A 42 22.33 -18.14 -1.63
N THR A 43 23.46 -18.65 -1.15
CA THR A 43 23.63 -20.05 -0.74
C THR A 43 23.27 -20.26 0.74
N PRO A 44 22.17 -20.94 1.11
CA PRO A 44 21.86 -21.19 2.52
C PRO A 44 22.92 -22.07 3.21
N VAL A 45 23.11 -21.84 4.51
CA VAL A 45 23.99 -22.65 5.40
C VAL A 45 23.22 -23.10 6.64
N GLY A 46 23.59 -24.27 7.18
CA GLY A 46 23.00 -24.80 8.41
C GLY A 46 21.50 -25.06 8.33
N LYS A 47 20.81 -24.97 9.48
CA LYS A 47 19.34 -25.07 9.52
C LYS A 47 18.70 -23.80 8.94
N VAL A 48 17.71 -23.95 8.06
CA VAL A 48 17.06 -22.83 7.38
C VAL A 48 15.74 -22.49 8.06
N GLY A 49 15.53 -21.21 8.34
CA GLY A 49 14.23 -20.63 8.67
C GLY A 49 13.76 -19.75 7.52
N VAL A 50 12.46 -19.74 7.25
CA VAL A 50 11.81 -18.83 6.30
C VAL A 50 10.93 -17.87 7.06
N PHE A 51 11.11 -16.57 6.83
CA PHE A 51 10.24 -15.54 7.34
C PHE A 51 9.58 -14.77 6.19
N VAL A 52 8.25 -14.77 6.16
CA VAL A 52 7.47 -13.95 5.22
C VAL A 52 6.83 -12.80 5.98
N GLY A 53 7.22 -11.57 5.65
CA GLY A 53 6.64 -10.37 6.24
C GLY A 53 6.06 -9.45 5.18
N GLY A 54 5.11 -8.60 5.56
CA GLY A 54 4.58 -7.59 4.66
C GLY A 54 3.59 -6.66 5.34
N LEU A 55 3.19 -5.61 4.62
CA LEU A 55 2.11 -4.72 5.03
C LEU A 55 0.76 -5.46 4.89
N ILE A 56 0.35 -6.15 5.94
CA ILE A 56 -0.90 -6.92 5.97
C ILE A 56 -1.85 -6.26 6.96
N MET A 57 -2.99 -5.76 6.48
CA MET A 57 -3.97 -5.15 7.37
C MET A 57 -4.56 -6.21 8.31
N PRO A 58 -4.65 -5.93 9.62
CA PRO A 58 -5.24 -6.82 10.61
C PRO A 58 -6.67 -7.26 10.27
N ASP A 59 -7.07 -8.45 10.73
CA ASP A 59 -8.45 -8.93 10.54
C ASP A 59 -9.46 -8.02 11.25
N LYS A 60 -9.09 -7.46 12.40
CA LYS A 60 -9.88 -6.49 13.16
C LYS A 60 -9.10 -5.18 13.33
N HIS A 61 -9.80 -4.07 13.56
CA HIS A 61 -9.14 -2.79 13.78
C HIS A 61 -8.04 -2.88 14.85
N SER A 62 -6.87 -2.34 14.53
CA SER A 62 -5.71 -2.25 15.42
C SER A 62 -5.17 -0.83 15.41
N HIS A 63 -5.32 -0.12 16.53
CA HIS A 63 -4.80 1.23 16.69
C HIS A 63 -3.28 1.27 16.45
N ALA A 64 -2.54 0.29 16.97
CA ALA A 64 -1.10 0.18 16.80
C ALA A 64 -0.68 0.10 15.32
N PHE A 65 -1.43 -0.65 14.49
CA PHE A 65 -1.17 -0.73 13.05
C PHE A 65 -1.32 0.64 12.39
N PHE A 66 -2.43 1.35 12.65
CA PHE A 66 -2.70 2.66 12.04
C PHE A 66 -1.78 3.76 12.56
N HIS A 67 -1.37 3.69 13.82
CA HIS A 67 -0.33 4.54 14.38
C HIS A 67 0.99 4.35 13.63
N ASN A 68 1.43 3.09 13.47
CA ASN A 68 2.72 2.76 12.84
C ASN A 68 2.76 3.11 11.35
N ILE A 69 1.69 2.84 10.57
CA ILE A 69 1.66 3.17 9.15
C ILE A 69 1.70 4.69 8.92
N ILE A 70 1.02 5.49 9.74
CA ILE A 70 1.03 6.94 9.60
C ILE A 70 2.40 7.51 9.93
N ILE A 71 3.03 7.07 11.01
CA ILE A 71 4.41 7.47 11.32
C ILE A 71 5.35 7.09 10.18
N LYS A 72 5.23 5.87 9.63
CA LYS A 72 6.01 5.41 8.48
C LYS A 72 5.83 6.34 7.28
N ILE A 73 4.59 6.59 6.86
CA ILE A 73 4.27 7.46 5.71
C ILE A 73 4.90 8.85 5.90
N PHE A 74 4.65 9.50 7.03
CA PHE A 74 5.13 10.87 7.24
C PHE A 74 6.65 10.95 7.39
N LYS A 75 7.31 9.94 7.96
CA LYS A 75 8.78 9.91 8.04
C LYS A 75 9.42 9.70 6.67
N VAL A 76 8.78 8.95 5.77
CA VAL A 76 9.33 8.66 4.43
C VAL A 76 8.99 9.77 3.42
N VAL A 77 7.76 10.29 3.45
CA VAL A 77 7.25 11.21 2.42
C VAL A 77 7.51 12.67 2.78
N VAL A 78 7.45 13.03 4.06
CA VAL A 78 7.63 14.41 4.51
C VAL A 78 9.07 14.61 5.00
N PRO A 79 9.85 15.53 4.41
CA PRO A 79 11.21 15.75 4.84
C PRO A 79 11.27 16.43 6.22
N TRP A 80 12.33 16.14 6.97
CA TRP A 80 12.72 16.93 8.14
C TRP A 80 13.03 18.38 7.73
N PRO A 81 12.65 19.40 8.54
CA PRO A 81 11.99 19.32 9.84
C PRO A 81 10.45 19.27 9.77
N PHE A 82 9.88 19.32 8.57
CA PHE A 82 8.42 19.44 8.40
C PHE A 82 7.67 18.20 8.90
N ASN A 83 8.28 17.01 8.84
CA ASN A 83 7.69 15.81 9.43
C ASN A 83 7.47 15.93 10.94
N LEU A 84 8.32 16.65 11.67
CA LEU A 84 8.11 16.90 13.11
C LEU A 84 6.86 17.73 13.37
N LEU A 85 6.58 18.70 12.49
CA LEU A 85 5.38 19.53 12.59
C LEU A 85 4.13 18.76 12.15
N ALA A 86 4.25 17.92 11.13
CA ALA A 86 3.18 17.07 10.65
C ALA A 86 2.80 15.97 11.66
N LEU A 87 3.78 15.45 12.40
CA LEU A 87 3.61 14.43 13.44
C LEU A 87 3.42 15.03 14.84
N LYS A 88 3.04 16.31 14.95
CA LYS A 88 2.78 16.92 16.25
C LYS A 88 1.43 16.45 16.80
N ASP A 89 1.40 16.10 18.08
CA ASP A 89 0.15 16.01 18.85
C ASP A 89 -0.38 17.42 19.09
N LYS A 90 -1.53 17.72 18.50
CA LYS A 90 -2.25 19.00 18.65
C LYS A 90 -3.52 18.84 19.48
N GLY A 91 -3.79 17.63 19.98
CA GLY A 91 -4.99 17.26 20.69
C GLY A 91 -5.66 16.00 20.15
N VAL A 92 -6.82 15.69 20.71
CA VAL A 92 -7.59 14.48 20.38
C VAL A 92 -8.35 14.69 19.07
N ALA A 93 -8.05 13.86 18.07
CA ALA A 93 -8.73 13.88 16.78
C ALA A 93 -10.04 13.09 16.85
N LEU A 94 -11.14 13.77 16.51
CA LEU A 94 -12.50 13.31 16.67
C LEU A 94 -13.23 13.28 15.32
N LEU A 95 -14.07 12.28 15.13
CA LEU A 95 -14.92 12.14 13.94
C LEU A 95 -16.36 11.88 14.38
N ASP A 96 -17.30 12.38 13.57
CA ASP A 96 -18.70 11.98 13.64
C ASP A 96 -18.87 10.72 12.78
N PRO A 97 -19.38 9.60 13.33
CA PRO A 97 -19.59 8.35 12.59
C PRO A 97 -20.49 8.47 11.36
N HIS A 98 -21.35 9.49 11.30
CA HIS A 98 -22.22 9.74 10.15
C HIS A 98 -21.56 10.61 9.07
N HIS A 99 -20.35 11.14 9.32
CA HIS A 99 -19.69 12.11 8.46
C HIS A 99 -18.17 11.88 8.38
N VAL A 100 -17.75 10.61 8.28
CA VAL A 100 -16.33 10.19 8.28
C VAL A 100 -15.51 10.82 7.13
N HIS A 101 -16.18 11.18 6.04
CA HIS A 101 -15.56 11.77 4.85
C HIS A 101 -15.81 13.27 4.69
N ALA A 102 -16.32 13.96 5.71
CA ALA A 102 -16.66 15.38 5.62
C ALA A 102 -15.49 16.24 5.11
N ARG A 103 -15.73 17.04 4.06
CA ARG A 103 -14.74 17.97 3.48
C ARG A 103 -14.98 19.43 3.83
N LYS A 104 -16.12 19.73 4.44
CA LYS A 104 -16.52 21.05 4.91
C LYS A 104 -16.95 20.94 6.36
N GLU A 105 -16.84 22.05 7.08
CA GLU A 105 -17.34 22.15 8.44
C GLU A 105 -18.85 21.89 8.49
N PHE A 106 -19.29 21.23 9.55
CA PHE A 106 -20.69 20.93 9.85
C PHE A 106 -20.90 20.96 11.36
N VAL A 107 -22.16 20.87 11.80
CA VAL A 107 -22.48 20.70 13.22
C VAL A 107 -22.53 19.20 13.51
N PRO A 108 -21.57 18.63 14.26
CA PRO A 108 -21.58 17.21 14.58
C PRO A 108 -22.76 16.88 15.49
N THR A 109 -23.29 15.69 15.31
CA THR A 109 -24.33 15.13 16.19
C THR A 109 -23.74 14.18 17.23
N HIS A 110 -22.57 13.63 16.92
CA HIS A 110 -21.81 12.73 17.76
C HIS A 110 -20.32 12.89 17.46
N LEU A 111 -19.45 12.62 18.43
CA LEU A 111 -18.00 12.68 18.24
C LEU A 111 -17.34 11.54 19.02
N GLU A 112 -16.50 10.79 18.34
CA GLU A 112 -15.71 9.71 18.94
C GLU A 112 -14.23 9.92 18.70
N ASP A 113 -13.39 9.46 19.63
CA ASP A 113 -11.94 9.37 19.45
C ASP A 113 -11.52 8.12 18.65
N ALA A 114 -10.20 7.96 18.45
CA ALA A 114 -9.63 6.83 17.74
C ALA A 114 -9.86 5.47 18.43
N PHE A 115 -10.12 5.46 19.74
CA PHE A 115 -10.38 4.26 20.53
C PHE A 115 -11.87 3.92 20.63
N GLY A 116 -12.75 4.76 20.06
CA GLY A 116 -14.19 4.58 20.09
C GLY A 116 -14.87 5.14 21.33
N ASN A 117 -14.18 5.97 22.11
CA ASN A 117 -14.81 6.67 23.23
C ASN A 117 -15.56 7.90 22.71
N ASP A 118 -16.80 8.06 23.16
CA ASP A 118 -17.62 9.26 22.95
C ASP A 118 -17.35 10.34 24.02
N ARG A 119 -16.47 10.05 24.98
CA ARG A 119 -16.14 10.86 26.14
C ARG A 119 -14.64 11.06 26.25
N ASP A 120 -14.27 12.24 26.72
CA ASP A 120 -12.92 12.53 27.16
C ASP A 120 -12.60 11.75 28.46
N VAL A 121 -11.33 11.68 28.82
CA VAL A 121 -10.86 10.90 29.99
C VAL A 121 -11.44 11.37 31.32
N ASP A 122 -11.95 12.61 31.39
CA ASP A 122 -12.67 13.13 32.57
C ASP A 122 -14.18 12.74 32.56
N GLY A 123 -14.60 11.89 31.63
CA GLY A 123 -15.98 11.40 31.48
C GLY A 123 -16.95 12.35 30.77
N THR A 124 -16.50 13.53 30.35
CA THR A 124 -17.33 14.51 29.63
C THR A 124 -17.49 14.11 28.16
N PRO A 125 -18.72 14.01 27.63
CA PRO A 125 -18.93 13.70 26.22
C PRO A 125 -18.26 14.72 25.29
N TYR A 126 -17.62 14.25 24.23
CA TYR A 126 -16.97 15.13 23.25
C TYR A 126 -17.97 16.08 22.57
N ILE A 127 -19.23 15.66 22.42
CA ILE A 127 -20.28 16.53 21.88
C ILE A 127 -20.59 17.73 22.81
N GLU A 128 -20.50 17.56 24.12
CA GLU A 128 -20.67 18.66 25.09
C GLU A 128 -19.44 19.58 25.08
N LEU A 129 -18.23 19.02 24.89
CA LEU A 129 -17.02 19.81 24.69
C LEU A 129 -17.09 20.65 23.40
N TYR A 130 -17.66 20.11 22.32
CA TYR A 130 -17.94 20.86 21.10
C TYR A 130 -18.93 22.01 21.35
N LYS A 131 -20.07 21.74 22.01
CA LYS A 131 -21.06 22.78 22.37
C LYS A 131 -20.47 23.89 23.25
N ALA A 132 -19.49 23.55 24.08
CA ALA A 132 -18.73 24.50 24.90
C ALA A 132 -17.63 25.26 24.14
N GLY A 133 -17.50 25.06 22.81
CA GLY A 133 -16.50 25.72 21.98
C GLY A 133 -15.06 25.20 22.15
N LYS A 134 -14.88 24.00 22.73
CA LYS A 134 -13.55 23.41 23.01
C LYS A 134 -13.04 22.50 21.90
N CYS A 135 -13.89 22.13 20.95
CA CYS A 135 -13.51 21.37 19.76
C CYS A 135 -13.49 22.32 18.56
N VAL A 136 -12.43 22.26 17.77
CA VAL A 136 -12.29 23.09 16.56
C VAL A 136 -12.34 22.22 15.31
N TRP A 137 -12.99 22.70 14.26
CA TRP A 137 -12.92 22.05 12.95
C TRP A 137 -11.52 22.21 12.35
N VAL A 138 -10.96 21.11 11.88
CA VAL A 138 -9.73 21.08 11.08
C VAL A 138 -10.10 20.66 9.66
N PRO A 139 -9.97 21.55 8.65
CA PRO A 139 -10.33 21.21 7.29
C PRO A 139 -9.38 20.15 6.70
N PRO A 140 -9.80 19.48 5.61
CA PRO A 140 -8.90 18.63 4.83
C PRO A 140 -7.59 19.32 4.48
N SER A 141 -6.49 18.57 4.45
CA SER A 141 -5.21 19.09 3.98
C SER A 141 -5.27 19.37 2.48
N GLY A 142 -4.94 20.59 2.07
CA GLY A 142 -4.74 20.93 0.65
C GLY A 142 -3.53 20.23 0.00
N GLN A 143 -2.73 19.49 0.77
CA GLN A 143 -1.57 18.74 0.29
C GLN A 143 -1.85 17.24 0.10
N ILE A 144 -3.06 16.77 0.44
CA ILE A 144 -3.45 15.37 0.33
C ILE A 144 -4.74 15.32 -0.50
N TYR A 145 -4.67 14.71 -1.68
CA TYR A 145 -5.82 14.61 -2.57
C TYR A 145 -6.96 13.82 -1.94
N LEU A 146 -8.17 14.37 -1.98
CA LEU A 146 -9.39 13.79 -1.40
C LEU A 146 -9.31 13.51 0.11
N ASP A 147 -8.48 14.26 0.84
CA ASP A 147 -8.48 14.22 2.30
C ASP A 147 -9.84 14.63 2.90
N HIS A 148 -10.06 14.27 4.16
CA HIS A 148 -11.24 14.61 4.95
C HIS A 148 -10.86 15.53 6.11
N GLY A 149 -11.80 16.34 6.59
CA GLY A 149 -11.64 17.13 7.80
C GLY A 149 -11.99 16.30 9.03
N TYR A 150 -11.80 16.89 10.21
CA TYR A 150 -12.07 16.28 11.50
C TYR A 150 -12.22 17.36 12.58
N PHE A 151 -12.77 16.99 13.75
CA PHE A 151 -12.78 17.87 14.91
C PHE A 151 -11.56 17.61 15.77
N LEU A 152 -10.98 18.65 16.35
CA LEU A 152 -9.83 18.55 17.23
C LEU A 152 -10.20 19.13 18.59
N PHE A 153 -10.21 18.28 19.62
CA PHE A 153 -10.29 18.75 21.00
C PHE A 153 -8.90 19.15 21.48
N THR A 154 -8.72 20.44 21.77
CA THR A 154 -7.41 21.04 22.11
C THR A 154 -7.17 21.18 23.62
N GLY A 155 -8.13 20.77 24.45
CA GLY A 155 -8.02 20.88 25.91
C GLY A 155 -6.96 19.97 26.53
N ARG A 156 -6.53 18.92 25.81
CA ARG A 156 -5.40 18.07 26.19
C ARG A 156 -4.73 17.46 24.96
N LEU A 157 -3.53 16.93 25.16
CA LEU A 157 -2.83 16.09 24.20
C LEU A 157 -3.38 14.65 24.26
N SER A 158 -3.40 13.96 23.11
CA SER A 158 -3.87 12.58 23.00
C SER A 158 -2.81 11.55 23.40
N GLY A 159 -1.53 11.93 23.41
CA GLY A 159 -0.38 11.04 23.57
C GLY A 159 0.19 10.54 22.24
N GLU A 160 -0.37 10.96 21.10
CA GLU A 160 0.10 10.59 19.77
C GLU A 160 -0.11 11.72 18.74
N PRO A 161 0.53 11.67 17.56
CA PRO A 161 0.27 12.65 16.51
C PRO A 161 -1.23 12.68 16.15
N SER A 162 -1.85 13.87 16.09
CA SER A 162 -3.30 13.97 15.79
C SER A 162 -3.65 13.39 14.40
N ALA A 163 -2.69 13.33 13.48
CA ALA A 163 -2.85 12.63 12.20
C ALA A 163 -3.01 11.10 12.35
N CYS A 164 -2.33 10.49 13.33
CA CYS A 164 -2.51 9.07 13.67
C CYS A 164 -3.93 8.85 14.20
N GLY A 165 -4.35 9.65 15.18
CA GLY A 165 -5.71 9.57 15.74
C GLY A 165 -6.79 9.76 14.67
N LYS A 166 -6.63 10.74 13.76
CA LYS A 166 -7.54 10.97 12.63
C LYS A 166 -7.72 9.72 11.76
N VAL A 167 -6.61 9.11 11.33
CA VAL A 167 -6.68 7.96 10.42
C VAL A 167 -7.12 6.68 11.14
N ALA A 168 -6.65 6.46 12.37
CA ALA A 168 -7.10 5.35 13.20
C ALA A 168 -8.62 5.43 13.42
N ASN A 169 -9.14 6.61 13.73
CA ASN A 169 -10.57 6.83 13.90
C ASN A 169 -11.36 6.58 12.60
N LYS A 170 -10.91 7.14 11.46
CA LYS A 170 -11.50 6.83 10.15
C LYS A 170 -11.49 5.33 9.87
N SER A 171 -10.39 4.64 10.15
CA SER A 171 -10.29 3.21 9.90
C SER A 171 -11.28 2.41 10.75
N ARG A 172 -11.44 2.76 12.03
CA ARG A 172 -12.38 2.11 12.94
C ARG A 172 -13.82 2.32 12.49
N LEU A 173 -14.17 3.56 12.14
CA LEU A 173 -15.54 3.94 11.76
C LEU A 173 -15.91 3.43 10.37
N TYR A 174 -15.01 3.56 9.40
CA TYR A 174 -15.31 3.25 8.00
C TYR A 174 -14.73 1.90 7.58
N TYR A 175 -13.42 1.70 7.64
CA TYR A 175 -12.79 0.48 7.10
C TYR A 175 -13.27 -0.80 7.81
N TYR A 176 -13.30 -0.78 9.14
CA TYR A 176 -13.77 -1.90 9.96
C TYR A 176 -15.21 -1.70 10.46
N GLY A 177 -15.74 -0.49 10.39
CA GLY A 177 -17.11 -0.19 10.83
C GLY A 177 -18.11 -0.33 9.68
N HIS A 178 -18.67 0.78 9.24
CA HIS A 178 -19.82 0.78 8.33
C HIS A 178 -19.47 0.67 6.85
N GLY A 179 -18.20 0.68 6.45
CA GLY A 179 -17.79 0.73 5.05
C GLY A 179 -18.00 -0.56 4.24
N ILE A 180 -18.21 -1.71 4.90
CA ILE A 180 -18.56 -2.99 4.26
C ILE A 180 -19.78 -3.57 4.96
N LYS A 181 -20.88 -3.79 4.23
CA LYS A 181 -22.16 -4.26 4.79
C LYS A 181 -22.01 -5.57 5.58
N GLN A 182 -21.19 -6.50 5.07
CA GLN A 182 -20.91 -7.80 5.69
C GLN A 182 -19.58 -7.83 6.45
N GLY A 183 -18.91 -6.68 6.60
CA GLY A 183 -17.59 -6.58 7.21
C GLY A 183 -17.55 -7.01 8.67
N ASN A 184 -18.60 -6.70 9.44
CA ASN A 184 -18.75 -7.11 10.84
C ASN A 184 -17.49 -6.84 11.70
N GLY A 185 -16.87 -5.66 11.56
CA GLY A 185 -15.63 -5.36 12.29
C GLY A 185 -14.35 -5.86 11.61
N ARG A 186 -14.43 -6.38 10.37
CA ARG A 186 -13.35 -7.11 9.71
C ARG A 186 -13.04 -6.66 8.28
N LEU A 187 -11.81 -6.97 7.83
CA LEU A 187 -11.34 -6.82 6.46
C LEU A 187 -10.80 -8.14 5.88
N PRO A 188 -10.98 -8.41 4.57
CA PRO A 188 -10.53 -9.66 3.94
C PRO A 188 -9.00 -9.81 3.86
N HIS A 189 -8.25 -8.71 4.00
CA HIS A 189 -6.82 -8.68 3.70
C HIS A 189 -6.01 -9.68 4.54
N TRP A 190 -6.26 -9.75 5.85
CA TRP A 190 -5.54 -10.66 6.74
C TRP A 190 -5.71 -12.12 6.32
N GLU A 191 -6.96 -12.57 6.21
CA GLU A 191 -7.30 -13.95 5.91
C GLU A 191 -6.76 -14.37 4.54
N ALA A 192 -6.95 -13.53 3.51
CA ALA A 192 -6.50 -13.83 2.16
C ALA A 192 -4.97 -13.83 2.03
N SER A 193 -4.27 -12.88 2.66
CA SER A 193 -2.80 -12.84 2.64
C SER A 193 -2.19 -14.02 3.40
N PHE A 194 -2.69 -14.37 4.58
CA PHE A 194 -2.19 -15.53 5.31
C PHE A 194 -2.54 -16.86 4.63
N LYS A 195 -3.65 -16.94 3.88
CA LYS A 195 -3.94 -18.10 3.05
C LYS A 195 -2.89 -18.31 1.95
N ILE A 196 -2.42 -17.23 1.32
CA ILE A 196 -1.31 -17.28 0.34
C ILE A 196 -0.02 -17.76 1.01
N ILE A 197 0.35 -17.13 2.12
CA ILE A 197 1.59 -17.42 2.86
C ILE A 197 1.60 -18.86 3.37
N ASN A 198 0.52 -19.29 4.03
CA ASN A 198 0.41 -20.64 4.59
C ASN A 198 0.37 -21.70 3.49
N GLY A 199 -0.30 -21.43 2.36
CA GLY A 199 -0.29 -22.34 1.21
C GLY A 199 1.12 -22.54 0.64
N ALA A 200 1.94 -21.49 0.58
CA ALA A 200 3.33 -21.60 0.17
C ALA A 200 4.17 -22.37 1.22
N PHE A 201 3.95 -22.09 2.51
CA PHE A 201 4.62 -22.81 3.60
C PHE A 201 4.32 -24.30 3.63
N ASP A 202 3.07 -24.71 3.36
CA ASP A 202 2.69 -26.12 3.30
C ASP A 202 3.47 -26.85 2.20
N LYS A 203 3.62 -26.22 1.03
CA LYS A 203 4.47 -26.75 -0.06
C LYS A 203 5.95 -26.82 0.33
N ILE A 204 6.48 -25.80 1.01
CA ILE A 204 7.86 -25.82 1.51
C ILE A 204 8.08 -26.95 2.53
N LYS A 205 7.19 -27.12 3.51
CA LYS A 205 7.29 -28.20 4.52
C LYS A 205 7.08 -29.59 3.94
N ALA A 206 6.28 -29.71 2.88
CA ALA A 206 6.13 -30.96 2.15
C ALA A 206 7.45 -31.38 1.51
N LYS A 207 8.17 -30.43 0.88
CA LYS A 207 9.44 -30.65 0.17
C LYS A 207 10.67 -30.74 1.09
N TYR A 208 10.76 -29.88 2.11
CA TYR A 208 11.91 -29.77 3.00
C TYR A 208 11.52 -30.04 4.46
N LYS A 209 11.94 -31.19 5.00
CA LYS A 209 11.58 -31.62 6.36
C LYS A 209 12.27 -30.86 7.50
N ASN A 210 13.37 -30.16 7.21
CA ASN A 210 14.19 -29.45 8.20
C ASN A 210 14.22 -27.94 7.93
N VAL A 211 13.08 -27.38 7.53
CA VAL A 211 12.88 -25.94 7.34
C VAL A 211 11.82 -25.47 8.31
N GLU A 212 12.14 -24.44 9.09
CA GLU A 212 11.18 -23.72 9.93
C GLU A 212 10.56 -22.59 9.13
N VAL A 213 9.31 -22.24 9.42
CA VAL A 213 8.62 -21.11 8.76
C VAL A 213 7.92 -20.25 9.78
N GLY A 214 7.83 -18.95 9.52
CA GLY A 214 7.10 -17.97 10.31
C GLY A 214 6.67 -16.79 9.44
N ALA A 215 5.58 -16.13 9.83
CA ALA A 215 5.10 -14.94 9.12
C ALA A 215 4.44 -13.95 10.07
N ALA A 216 4.55 -12.66 9.76
CA ALA A 216 3.96 -11.59 10.55
C ALA A 216 3.68 -10.34 9.71
N CYS A 217 2.79 -9.47 10.18
CA CYS A 217 2.63 -8.13 9.62
C CYS A 217 3.82 -7.24 10.03
N SER A 218 4.39 -6.51 9.08
CA SER A 218 5.58 -5.67 9.31
C SER A 218 5.33 -4.44 10.18
N LEU A 219 4.06 -4.08 10.42
CA LEU A 219 3.67 -2.97 11.30
C LEU A 219 3.24 -3.41 12.70
N LEU A 220 3.17 -4.72 12.96
CA LEU A 220 2.98 -5.27 14.29
C LEU A 220 4.36 -5.70 14.81
N HIS A 221 5.16 -4.69 15.19
CA HIS A 221 6.59 -4.86 15.46
C HIS A 221 6.91 -5.96 16.47
N TRP A 222 6.10 -6.07 17.54
CA TRP A 222 6.29 -7.11 18.55
C TRP A 222 6.05 -8.53 18.00
N ASP A 223 4.97 -8.74 17.24
CA ASP A 223 4.66 -10.05 16.64
C ASP A 223 5.76 -10.47 15.64
N MET A 224 6.24 -9.51 14.85
CA MET A 224 7.33 -9.72 13.91
C MET A 224 8.63 -10.10 14.61
N LYS A 225 9.04 -9.33 15.64
CA LYS A 225 10.24 -9.62 16.44
C LYS A 225 10.15 -11.00 17.08
N LYS A 226 9.03 -11.30 17.75
CA LYS A 226 8.79 -12.59 18.39
C LYS A 226 8.89 -13.74 17.38
N THR A 227 8.25 -13.61 16.22
CA THR A 227 8.26 -14.65 15.19
C THR A 227 9.67 -14.92 14.66
N LEU A 228 10.48 -13.88 14.45
CA LEU A 228 11.87 -14.05 14.03
C LEU A 228 12.73 -14.69 15.11
N HIS A 229 12.59 -14.26 16.37
CA HIS A 229 13.30 -14.87 17.50
C HIS A 229 12.93 -16.34 17.68
N ASP A 230 11.63 -16.68 17.56
CA ASP A 230 11.15 -18.07 17.60
C ASP A 230 11.80 -18.95 16.50
N LEU A 231 12.12 -18.40 15.31
CA LEU A 231 12.87 -19.15 14.29
C LEU A 231 14.34 -19.36 14.68
N LEU A 232 14.97 -18.34 15.24
CA LEU A 232 16.37 -18.39 15.66
C LEU A 232 16.59 -19.34 16.84
N ASP A 233 15.68 -19.32 17.82
CA ASP A 233 15.69 -20.19 19.00
C ASP A 233 15.53 -21.67 18.63
N LYS A 234 14.89 -21.97 17.50
CA LYS A 234 14.83 -23.32 16.92
C LYS A 234 16.12 -23.75 16.21
N GLY A 235 17.18 -22.95 16.32
CA GLY A 235 18.51 -23.25 15.82
C GLY A 235 18.74 -22.88 14.36
N CYS A 236 17.86 -22.07 13.74
CA CYS A 236 18.09 -21.60 12.37
C CYS A 236 19.38 -20.78 12.27
N GLU A 237 20.21 -21.11 11.29
CA GLU A 237 21.50 -20.46 10.99
C GLU A 237 21.41 -19.61 9.72
N THR A 238 20.44 -19.90 8.85
CA THR A 238 20.07 -19.03 7.74
C THR A 238 18.60 -18.65 7.86
N ILE A 239 18.29 -17.36 7.76
CA ILE A 239 16.93 -16.84 7.61
C ILE A 239 16.73 -16.35 6.19
N ILE A 240 15.76 -16.94 5.48
CA ILE A 240 15.29 -16.48 4.18
C ILE A 240 14.12 -15.54 4.41
N LEU A 241 14.29 -14.27 4.04
CA LEU A 241 13.27 -13.23 4.08
C LEU A 241 12.53 -13.18 2.74
N ALA A 242 11.22 -13.05 2.81
CA ALA A 242 10.40 -12.76 1.64
C ALA A 242 9.21 -11.86 2.01
N SER A 243 8.57 -11.32 0.99
CA SER A 243 7.32 -10.57 1.09
C SER A 243 6.28 -11.14 0.13
N PRO A 244 4.98 -11.09 0.50
CA PRO A 244 3.89 -11.56 -0.34
C PRO A 244 3.53 -10.59 -1.47
N LEU A 245 4.31 -9.53 -1.68
CA LEU A 245 4.15 -8.60 -2.81
C LEU A 245 4.83 -9.13 -4.08
N ALA A 246 4.21 -8.90 -5.24
CA ALA A 246 4.82 -9.26 -6.52
C ALA A 246 6.10 -8.47 -6.82
N ILE A 247 6.20 -7.25 -6.29
CA ILE A 247 7.30 -6.32 -6.57
C ILE A 247 7.81 -5.74 -5.26
N TYR A 248 9.11 -5.87 -5.00
CA TYR A 248 9.72 -5.31 -3.80
C TYR A 248 10.04 -3.83 -3.99
N SER A 249 9.62 -3.03 -3.02
CA SER A 249 9.84 -1.59 -3.00
C SER A 249 10.66 -1.18 -1.78
N HIS A 250 11.28 0.00 -1.83
CA HIS A 250 11.87 0.57 -0.63
C HIS A 250 10.81 0.93 0.40
N PHE A 251 9.64 1.40 -0.02
CA PHE A 251 8.60 1.83 0.91
C PHE A 251 8.02 0.67 1.71
N GLU A 252 7.65 -0.44 1.07
CA GLU A 252 7.01 -1.59 1.73
C GLU A 252 7.99 -2.63 2.28
N ASP A 253 9.10 -2.86 1.58
CA ASP A 253 9.98 -3.99 1.86
C ASP A 253 11.33 -3.53 2.40
N PHE A 254 12.17 -2.87 1.59
CA PHE A 254 13.57 -2.64 1.96
C PHE A 254 13.74 -1.69 3.15
N ASN A 255 12.93 -0.63 3.29
CA ASN A 255 12.99 0.31 4.42
C ASN A 255 11.91 0.02 5.49
N SER A 256 11.29 -1.17 5.44
CA SER A 256 10.26 -1.57 6.40
C SER A 256 10.43 -3.04 6.75
N THR A 257 9.76 -3.95 6.05
CA THR A 257 9.76 -5.38 6.38
C THR A 257 11.17 -5.97 6.48
N PHE A 258 12.04 -5.77 5.49
CA PHE A 258 13.39 -6.32 5.54
C PHE A 258 14.25 -5.57 6.54
N TYR A 259 14.17 -4.24 6.57
CA TYR A 259 14.90 -3.43 7.56
C TYR A 259 14.68 -3.93 9.00
N HIS A 260 13.43 -4.09 9.41
CA HIS A 260 13.10 -4.56 10.76
C HIS A 260 13.50 -6.02 10.98
N ALA A 261 13.45 -6.87 9.95
CA ALA A 261 13.91 -8.24 10.09
C ALA A 261 15.41 -8.31 10.39
N PHE A 262 16.22 -7.53 9.67
CA PHE A 262 17.65 -7.41 9.97
C PHE A 262 17.88 -6.87 11.39
N GLU A 263 17.18 -5.80 11.79
CA GLU A 263 17.26 -5.23 13.14
C GLU A 263 16.99 -6.28 14.23
N TYR A 264 15.89 -7.02 14.13
CA TYR A 264 15.52 -8.01 15.15
C TYR A 264 16.44 -9.24 15.17
N ILE A 265 16.97 -9.65 14.01
CA ILE A 265 17.97 -10.71 13.95
C ILE A 265 19.29 -10.23 14.58
N GLU A 266 19.76 -9.02 14.26
CA GLU A 266 20.98 -8.45 14.84
C GLU A 266 20.88 -8.27 16.37
N GLU A 267 19.71 -7.91 16.89
CA GLU A 267 19.45 -7.90 18.34
C GLU A 267 19.65 -9.29 18.94
N TRP A 268 19.06 -10.32 18.35
CA TRP A 268 19.20 -11.70 18.80
C TRP A 268 20.67 -12.19 18.70
N GLU A 269 21.37 -11.86 17.62
CA GLU A 269 22.80 -12.19 17.43
C GLU A 269 23.67 -11.65 18.58
N LYS A 270 23.39 -10.41 19.03
CA LYS A 270 24.13 -9.78 20.14
C LYS A 270 23.87 -10.47 21.47
N GLU A 271 22.64 -10.88 21.71
CA GLU A 271 22.23 -11.59 22.94
C GLU A 271 22.83 -13.00 23.02
N HIS A 272 23.03 -13.67 21.88
CA HIS A 272 23.46 -15.07 21.81
C HIS A 272 24.90 -15.27 21.32
N ASN A 273 25.61 -14.20 20.97
CA ASN A 273 26.95 -14.23 20.38
C ASN A 273 27.07 -15.24 19.21
N LYS A 274 26.05 -15.27 18.35
CA LYS A 274 25.94 -16.18 17.21
C LYS A 274 25.62 -15.37 15.96
N LYS A 275 26.24 -15.72 14.83
CA LYS A 275 25.95 -15.12 13.53
C LYS A 275 24.92 -15.91 12.76
N VAL A 276 24.01 -15.20 12.12
CA VAL A 276 22.89 -15.68 11.32
C VAL A 276 23.09 -15.15 9.91
N LYS A 277 23.04 -16.04 8.92
CA LYS A 277 23.02 -15.63 7.53
C LYS A 277 21.61 -15.16 7.19
N ILE A 278 21.49 -14.01 6.54
CA ILE A 278 20.21 -13.53 6.02
C ILE A 278 20.25 -13.65 4.49
N ILE A 279 19.15 -14.07 3.87
CA ILE A 279 18.98 -14.10 2.42
C ILE A 279 17.62 -13.49 2.11
N ILE A 280 17.54 -12.48 1.26
CA ILE A 280 16.28 -11.97 0.73
C ILE A 280 15.96 -12.79 -0.54
N ALA A 281 14.85 -13.53 -0.53
CA ALA A 281 14.39 -14.32 -1.65
C ALA A 281 14.02 -13.43 -2.86
N PRO A 282 14.00 -13.96 -4.10
CA PRO A 282 13.44 -13.23 -5.23
C PRO A 282 11.98 -12.87 -5.00
N GLN A 283 11.54 -11.71 -5.49
CA GLN A 283 10.12 -11.34 -5.47
C GLN A 283 9.27 -12.32 -6.28
N MET A 284 8.05 -12.60 -5.84
CA MET A 284 7.21 -13.63 -6.48
C MET A 284 6.74 -13.23 -7.88
N GLY A 285 6.72 -11.94 -8.22
CA GLY A 285 6.39 -11.44 -9.56
C GLY A 285 7.38 -11.88 -10.65
N ASN A 286 8.56 -12.37 -10.26
CA ASN A 286 9.52 -12.95 -11.20
C ASN A 286 9.02 -14.27 -11.81
N PHE A 287 8.06 -14.93 -11.16
CA PHE A 287 7.54 -16.23 -11.56
C PHE A 287 6.23 -16.09 -12.32
N GLN A 288 6.09 -16.89 -13.39
CA GLN A 288 4.94 -16.81 -14.30
C GLN A 288 3.57 -16.98 -13.60
N PRO A 289 3.40 -17.85 -12.59
CA PRO A 289 2.10 -18.01 -11.94
C PRO A 289 1.53 -16.70 -11.38
N ALA A 290 2.36 -15.79 -10.86
CA ALA A 290 1.88 -14.49 -10.37
C ALA A 290 1.09 -13.72 -11.43
N ARG A 291 1.58 -13.76 -12.69
CA ARG A 291 0.91 -13.13 -13.84
C ARG A 291 -0.30 -13.92 -14.30
N GLN A 292 -0.22 -15.26 -14.27
CA GLN A 292 -1.31 -16.14 -14.71
C GLN A 292 -2.60 -15.90 -13.90
N ALA A 293 -2.48 -15.60 -12.61
CA ALA A 293 -3.63 -15.28 -11.75
C ALA A 293 -4.51 -14.15 -12.32
N PHE A 294 -3.89 -13.07 -12.79
CA PHE A 294 -4.60 -11.93 -13.39
C PHE A 294 -5.08 -12.24 -14.81
N LEU A 295 -4.33 -13.02 -15.58
CA LEU A 295 -4.72 -13.42 -16.93
C LEU A 295 -5.98 -14.29 -16.90
N ASP A 296 -6.06 -15.27 -16.00
CA ASP A 296 -7.25 -16.13 -15.86
C ASP A 296 -8.47 -15.30 -15.41
N MET A 297 -8.26 -14.39 -14.45
CA MET A 297 -9.33 -13.51 -13.95
C MET A 297 -9.81 -12.51 -15.02
N LEU A 298 -8.92 -11.97 -15.85
CA LEU A 298 -9.29 -11.13 -16.97
C LEU A 298 -9.98 -11.95 -18.07
N LYS A 299 -9.50 -13.16 -18.37
CA LYS A 299 -10.10 -14.04 -19.37
C LYS A 299 -11.56 -14.31 -19.04
N ASP A 300 -11.86 -14.68 -17.80
CA ASP A 300 -13.24 -14.92 -17.35
C ASP A 300 -14.12 -13.68 -17.48
N ARG A 301 -13.54 -12.48 -17.31
CA ARG A 301 -14.25 -11.21 -17.53
C ARG A 301 -14.53 -10.98 -19.02
N LEU A 302 -13.54 -11.21 -19.89
CA LEU A 302 -13.65 -10.99 -21.33
C LEU A 302 -14.59 -12.01 -21.98
N ASP A 303 -14.61 -13.25 -21.51
CA ASP A 303 -15.53 -14.30 -21.98
C ASP A 303 -17.00 -13.96 -21.75
N ALA A 304 -17.30 -13.07 -20.79
CA ALA A 304 -18.65 -12.59 -20.50
C ALA A 304 -19.06 -11.37 -21.33
N ILE A 305 -18.16 -10.79 -22.12
CA ILE A 305 -18.45 -9.62 -22.96
C ILE A 305 -18.99 -10.07 -24.33
N PRO A 306 -20.12 -9.51 -24.81
CA PRO A 306 -20.67 -9.85 -26.12
C PRO A 306 -19.67 -9.60 -27.27
N GLU A 307 -19.69 -10.49 -28.27
CA GLU A 307 -18.97 -10.25 -29.53
C GLU A 307 -19.45 -8.92 -30.15
N GLY A 308 -18.53 -8.20 -30.79
CA GLY A 308 -18.81 -6.89 -31.41
C GLY A 308 -18.83 -5.71 -30.44
N SER A 309 -18.78 -5.92 -29.12
CA SER A 309 -18.58 -4.81 -28.16
C SER A 309 -17.20 -4.15 -28.32
N SER A 310 -17.10 -2.89 -27.89
CA SER A 310 -15.84 -2.15 -27.81
C SER A 310 -15.30 -2.16 -26.38
N VAL A 311 -14.03 -2.50 -26.20
CA VAL A 311 -13.44 -2.78 -24.87
C VAL A 311 -12.12 -2.05 -24.64
N MET A 312 -12.02 -1.29 -23.55
CA MET A 312 -10.75 -0.80 -23.02
C MET A 312 -10.35 -1.62 -21.79
N VAL A 313 -9.10 -2.06 -21.71
CA VAL A 313 -8.51 -2.66 -20.50
C VAL A 313 -7.44 -1.73 -19.94
N ALA A 314 -7.65 -1.26 -18.72
CA ALA A 314 -6.73 -0.45 -17.94
C ALA A 314 -5.97 -1.37 -16.96
N VAL A 315 -4.71 -1.64 -17.25
CA VAL A 315 -3.80 -2.38 -16.35
C VAL A 315 -3.27 -1.39 -15.32
N THR A 316 -3.72 -1.53 -14.07
CA THR A 316 -3.53 -0.51 -13.03
C THR A 316 -2.49 -0.95 -12.00
N PHE A 317 -1.75 0.05 -11.53
CA PHE A 317 -0.77 -0.01 -10.46
C PHE A 317 -1.28 0.86 -9.32
N HIS A 318 -1.04 0.51 -8.05
CA HIS A 318 -1.28 1.43 -6.93
C HIS A 318 -0.56 2.74 -7.23
N GLY A 319 0.71 2.65 -7.62
CA GLY A 319 1.47 3.79 -8.09
C GLY A 319 2.22 4.54 -6.99
N MET A 320 3.12 5.41 -7.41
CA MET A 320 3.92 6.27 -6.55
C MET A 320 4.28 7.55 -7.32
N PRO A 321 4.67 8.64 -6.63
CA PRO A 321 5.12 9.84 -7.31
C PRO A 321 6.57 9.68 -7.81
N TRP A 322 6.77 8.84 -8.84
CA TRP A 322 8.07 8.40 -9.37
C TRP A 322 9.05 9.54 -9.66
N GLY A 323 8.55 10.69 -10.11
CA GLY A 323 9.36 11.89 -10.33
C GLY A 323 10.04 12.43 -9.07
N LYS A 324 9.48 12.19 -7.87
CA LYS A 324 10.07 12.55 -6.58
C LYS A 324 10.85 11.40 -5.92
N PHE A 325 10.53 10.15 -6.28
CA PHE A 325 11.09 8.94 -5.68
C PHE A 325 11.91 8.13 -6.70
N GLN A 326 12.84 8.79 -7.40
CA GLN A 326 13.68 8.14 -8.43
C GLN A 326 14.67 7.10 -7.91
N TRP A 327 14.87 7.05 -6.60
CA TRP A 327 15.74 6.07 -5.92
C TRP A 327 15.01 4.78 -5.56
N GLU A 328 13.71 4.73 -5.81
CA GLU A 328 12.86 3.64 -5.39
C GLU A 328 13.19 2.36 -6.23
N ALA A 329 13.17 1.18 -5.60
CA ALA A 329 13.66 -0.09 -6.14
C ALA A 329 12.64 -0.75 -7.07
N TRP A 330 11.36 -0.47 -6.85
CA TRP A 330 10.26 -0.79 -7.74
C TRP A 330 10.55 -0.33 -9.17
N LEU A 331 11.21 0.82 -9.37
CA LEU A 331 11.56 1.26 -10.72
C LEU A 331 12.48 0.28 -11.46
N GLU A 332 13.34 -0.44 -10.74
CA GLU A 332 14.21 -1.50 -11.29
C GLU A 332 13.52 -2.88 -11.26
N ASN A 333 12.68 -3.13 -10.25
CA ASN A 333 12.09 -4.43 -9.96
C ASN A 333 10.75 -4.70 -10.67
N ALA A 334 9.94 -3.69 -11.01
CA ALA A 334 8.65 -3.91 -11.68
C ALA A 334 8.73 -4.52 -13.08
N PRO A 335 9.64 -4.09 -13.99
CA PRO A 335 9.60 -4.48 -15.40
C PRO A 335 9.48 -5.99 -15.63
N ILE A 336 10.19 -6.81 -14.84
CA ILE A 336 10.18 -8.28 -14.96
C ILE A 336 8.81 -8.92 -14.72
N TYR A 337 7.95 -8.25 -13.94
CA TYR A 337 6.59 -8.68 -13.66
C TYR A 337 5.58 -7.97 -14.56
N SER A 338 5.66 -6.64 -14.61
CA SER A 338 4.63 -5.79 -15.21
C SER A 338 4.66 -5.78 -16.73
N ASP A 339 5.84 -5.83 -17.36
CA ASP A 339 5.95 -5.77 -18.81
C ASP A 339 5.40 -7.04 -19.47
N PRO A 340 5.83 -8.26 -19.07
CA PRO A 340 5.27 -9.48 -19.64
C PRO A 340 3.77 -9.65 -19.37
N LEU A 341 3.28 -9.19 -18.21
CA LEU A 341 1.83 -9.23 -17.90
C LEU A 341 1.05 -8.31 -18.84
N PHE A 342 1.50 -7.07 -19.02
CA PHE A 342 0.87 -6.12 -19.94
C PHE A 342 0.85 -6.63 -21.38
N ASP A 343 1.97 -7.23 -21.84
CA ASP A 343 2.04 -7.82 -23.18
C ASP A 343 1.10 -9.01 -23.33
N SER A 344 1.02 -9.86 -22.31
CA SER A 344 0.08 -10.98 -22.28
C SER A 344 -1.38 -10.52 -22.29
N VAL A 345 -1.70 -9.40 -21.62
CA VAL A 345 -3.03 -8.79 -21.65
C VAL A 345 -3.36 -8.27 -23.06
N LYS A 346 -2.43 -7.57 -23.72
CA LYS A 346 -2.60 -7.13 -25.12
C LYS A 346 -2.87 -8.31 -26.04
N GLU A 347 -2.03 -9.35 -25.94
CA GLU A 347 -2.17 -10.56 -26.75
C GLU A 347 -3.51 -11.25 -26.50
N MET A 348 -3.94 -11.37 -25.24
CA MET A 348 -5.23 -11.94 -24.87
C MET A 348 -6.39 -11.15 -25.47
N VAL A 349 -6.42 -9.83 -25.27
CA VAL A 349 -7.50 -8.97 -25.77
C VAL A 349 -7.60 -9.00 -27.29
N SER A 350 -6.47 -9.11 -28.01
CA SER A 350 -6.48 -9.21 -29.48
C SER A 350 -7.12 -10.48 -30.04
N LYS A 351 -7.33 -11.52 -29.22
CA LYS A 351 -7.95 -12.79 -29.64
C LYS A 351 -9.48 -12.72 -29.64
N TYR A 352 -10.07 -11.71 -29.01
CA TYR A 352 -11.52 -11.54 -28.93
C TYR A 352 -12.05 -10.72 -30.13
N LYS A 353 -13.26 -11.05 -30.58
CA LYS A 353 -13.94 -10.34 -31.69
C LYS A 353 -14.62 -9.05 -31.21
N PHE A 354 -13.84 -8.13 -30.66
CA PHE A 354 -14.32 -6.80 -30.29
C PHE A 354 -14.31 -5.87 -31.51
N SER A 355 -15.28 -4.95 -31.61
CA SER A 355 -15.32 -3.96 -32.70
C SER A 355 -14.19 -2.94 -32.61
N LYS A 356 -13.75 -2.66 -31.39
CA LYS A 356 -12.61 -1.80 -31.04
C LYS A 356 -12.03 -2.28 -29.73
N SER A 357 -10.71 -2.37 -29.61
CA SER A 357 -10.07 -2.67 -28.34
C SER A 357 -8.83 -1.80 -28.08
N LYS A 358 -8.56 -1.55 -26.79
CA LYS A 358 -7.37 -0.81 -26.34
C LYS A 358 -6.90 -1.36 -25.00
N VAL A 359 -5.60 -1.53 -24.84
CA VAL A 359 -5.00 -1.86 -23.54
C VAL A 359 -4.03 -0.75 -23.16
N ILE A 360 -4.14 -0.23 -21.95
CA ILE A 360 -3.35 0.89 -21.43
C ILE A 360 -2.84 0.60 -20.02
N ARG A 361 -1.76 1.28 -19.62
CA ARG A 361 -1.26 1.28 -18.25
C ARG A 361 -1.66 2.55 -17.54
N CYS A 362 -2.01 2.47 -16.27
CA CYS A 362 -2.36 3.63 -15.46
C CYS A 362 -2.06 3.40 -13.97
N GLN A 363 -2.16 4.47 -13.17
CA GLN A 363 -1.99 4.43 -11.72
C GLN A 363 -3.30 4.78 -11.02
N ASP A 364 -3.60 4.08 -9.93
CA ASP A 364 -4.75 4.33 -9.07
C ASP A 364 -4.46 5.51 -8.11
N GLU A 365 -3.21 5.64 -7.64
CA GLU A 365 -2.71 6.72 -6.79
C GLU A 365 -1.72 7.65 -7.51
N PHE A 366 -1.50 8.83 -6.92
CA PHE A 366 -0.48 9.81 -7.34
C PHE A 366 -0.57 10.33 -8.79
N ALA A 367 -1.65 9.97 -9.49
CA ALA A 367 -2.05 10.54 -10.78
C ALA A 367 -2.94 11.79 -10.66
N ASP A 368 -3.20 12.23 -9.42
CA ASP A 368 -4.11 13.31 -9.10
C ASP A 368 -3.54 14.72 -9.36
N PRO A 369 -4.36 15.78 -9.36
CA PRO A 369 -3.91 17.15 -9.59
C PRO A 369 -2.84 17.67 -8.64
N TYR A 370 -2.62 17.06 -7.47
CA TYR A 370 -1.54 17.49 -6.58
C TYR A 370 -0.19 16.93 -7.04
N TRP A 371 -0.15 15.65 -7.41
CA TRP A 371 1.08 14.98 -7.85
C TRP A 371 1.38 15.15 -9.34
N ASN A 372 0.35 15.39 -10.15
CA ASN A 372 0.41 15.70 -11.58
C ASN A 372 -0.33 17.03 -11.92
N PRO A 373 0.07 18.18 -11.35
CA PRO A 373 -0.66 19.45 -11.48
C PRO A 373 -0.68 20.02 -12.89
N LYS A 374 0.27 19.63 -13.73
CA LYS A 374 0.36 20.09 -15.12
C LYS A 374 -0.52 19.28 -16.07
N GLY A 375 -1.17 18.23 -15.58
CA GLY A 375 -2.15 17.44 -16.33
C GLY A 375 -1.69 17.09 -17.73
N LYS A 376 -0.40 16.79 -17.91
CA LYS A 376 0.10 16.44 -19.24
C LYS A 376 -0.20 14.98 -19.46
N TYR A 377 -1.37 14.81 -20.05
CA TYR A 377 -2.17 13.62 -20.20
C TYR A 377 -2.11 13.15 -21.65
N THR A 378 -0.99 12.57 -22.08
CA THR A 378 -0.89 11.98 -23.41
C THR A 378 -0.48 10.53 -23.29
N GLY A 379 -1.50 9.67 -23.15
CA GLY A 379 -1.36 8.23 -23.30
C GLY A 379 -1.32 7.84 -24.77
N THR A 380 -0.18 8.06 -25.42
CA THR A 380 0.20 7.40 -26.68
C THR A 380 1.72 7.48 -26.82
N GLU A 381 2.39 6.33 -26.77
CA GLU A 381 3.83 6.11 -27.00
C GLU A 381 4.82 6.94 -26.15
N LEU A 382 5.37 6.31 -25.12
CA LEU A 382 6.80 6.34 -24.79
C LEU A 382 7.03 5.52 -23.51
N ASP A 383 7.75 4.41 -23.67
CA ASP A 383 8.69 3.86 -22.69
C ASP A 383 8.42 4.24 -21.21
N PHE A 384 7.57 3.44 -20.55
CA PHE A 384 7.34 3.52 -19.10
C PHE A 384 8.66 3.45 -18.31
N TRP A 385 9.68 2.81 -18.89
CA TRP A 385 11.02 2.66 -18.32
C TRP A 385 12.12 3.49 -19.01
N GLY A 386 12.07 3.65 -20.34
CA GLY A 386 13.10 4.35 -21.13
C GLY A 386 12.99 5.89 -21.16
N SER A 387 11.93 6.49 -20.61
CA SER A 387 11.72 7.93 -20.65
C SER A 387 11.20 8.55 -19.35
N VAL A 388 11.82 8.17 -18.22
CA VAL A 388 11.77 8.91 -16.93
C VAL A 388 12.38 10.34 -17.04
N LYS A 389 12.51 10.89 -18.25
CA LYS A 389 12.92 12.28 -18.52
C LYS A 389 11.77 13.29 -18.49
N ALA A 390 10.51 12.89 -18.37
CA ALA A 390 9.41 13.82 -18.08
C ALA A 390 8.29 13.11 -17.30
N GLY A 391 8.10 13.47 -16.04
CA GLY A 391 7.16 12.84 -15.11
C GLY A 391 5.68 12.99 -15.49
N TYR A 392 5.21 12.09 -16.35
CA TYR A 392 3.79 11.94 -16.68
C TYR A 392 3.23 10.70 -16.00
N ILE A 393 2.18 10.89 -15.19
CA ILE A 393 1.45 9.81 -14.53
C ILE A 393 0.03 9.84 -15.11
N TYR A 394 -0.36 8.78 -15.82
CA TYR A 394 -1.71 8.64 -16.37
C TYR A 394 -2.59 7.86 -15.38
N GLY A 395 -3.70 8.46 -14.94
CA GLY A 395 -4.53 7.93 -13.87
C GLY A 395 -5.65 6.99 -14.35
N THR A 396 -6.03 6.02 -13.52
CA THR A 396 -7.13 5.09 -13.83
C THR A 396 -8.47 5.82 -14.02
N ASN A 397 -8.76 6.87 -13.24
CA ASN A 397 -9.95 7.70 -13.46
C ASN A 397 -9.99 8.29 -14.88
N MET A 398 -8.83 8.74 -15.38
CA MET A 398 -8.76 9.30 -16.73
C MET A 398 -8.93 8.23 -17.80
N ALA A 399 -8.34 7.05 -17.60
CA ALA A 399 -8.56 5.90 -18.48
C ALA A 399 -10.06 5.63 -18.65
N TYR A 400 -10.81 5.66 -17.56
CA TYR A 400 -12.26 5.47 -17.60
C TYR A 400 -12.98 6.61 -18.32
N TRP A 401 -12.65 7.87 -18.02
CA TRP A 401 -13.25 9.02 -18.71
C TRP A 401 -12.92 9.06 -20.21
N ASP A 402 -11.72 8.66 -20.61
CA ASP A 402 -11.34 8.55 -22.02
C ASP A 402 -12.13 7.43 -22.71
N ALA A 403 -12.33 6.28 -22.03
CA ALA A 403 -13.21 5.23 -22.54
C ALA A 403 -14.65 5.72 -22.73
N ILE A 404 -15.18 6.49 -21.77
CA ILE A 404 -16.53 7.08 -21.83
C ILE A 404 -16.64 8.07 -23.00
N LYS A 405 -15.70 9.01 -23.12
CA LYS A 405 -15.70 10.05 -24.18
C LYS A 405 -15.50 9.47 -25.57
N GLU A 406 -14.64 8.45 -25.70
CA GLU A 406 -14.41 7.73 -26.96
C GLU A 406 -15.55 6.75 -27.29
N GLY A 407 -16.54 6.60 -26.42
CA GLY A 407 -17.70 5.74 -26.64
C GLY A 407 -17.35 4.26 -26.68
N TYR A 408 -16.53 3.76 -25.75
CA TYR A 408 -16.40 2.32 -25.52
C TYR A 408 -17.66 1.77 -24.84
N ASP A 409 -17.97 0.50 -25.06
CA ASP A 409 -19.07 -0.17 -24.36
C ASP A 409 -18.61 -0.68 -22.99
N PHE A 410 -17.33 -1.09 -22.88
CA PHE A 410 -16.73 -1.55 -21.62
C PHE A 410 -15.36 -0.90 -21.36
N ALA A 411 -15.11 -0.56 -20.09
CA ALA A 411 -13.78 -0.23 -19.58
C ALA A 411 -13.48 -1.11 -18.36
N ILE A 412 -12.42 -1.92 -18.40
CA ILE A 412 -12.07 -2.87 -17.33
C ILE A 412 -10.78 -2.41 -16.64
N GLY A 413 -10.82 -2.13 -15.35
CA GLY A 413 -9.64 -1.96 -14.50
C GLY A 413 -9.12 -3.31 -14.00
N LEU A 414 -7.83 -3.56 -14.18
CA LEU A 414 -7.11 -4.75 -13.74
C LEU A 414 -5.99 -4.34 -12.77
N PRO A 415 -6.22 -4.35 -11.45
CA PRO A 415 -5.24 -3.91 -10.45
C PRO A 415 -4.19 -4.98 -10.16
N ILE A 416 -3.03 -4.89 -10.81
CA ILE A 416 -2.08 -6.03 -10.88
C ILE A 416 -1.10 -6.15 -9.70
N GLU A 417 -1.22 -5.31 -8.67
CA GLU A 417 -0.24 -5.28 -7.57
C GLU A 417 -0.71 -5.96 -6.29
N PHE A 418 -2.02 -6.02 -6.08
CA PHE A 418 -2.61 -6.61 -4.89
C PHE A 418 -3.09 -8.03 -5.17
N HIS A 419 -2.95 -8.92 -4.20
CA HIS A 419 -3.32 -10.34 -4.32
C HIS A 419 -4.36 -10.77 -3.29
N ALA A 420 -4.77 -9.83 -2.46
CA ALA A 420 -5.80 -9.95 -1.44
C ALA A 420 -6.53 -8.61 -1.38
N GLU A 421 -7.86 -8.64 -1.24
CA GLU A 421 -8.64 -7.41 -1.15
C GLU A 421 -8.31 -6.69 0.17
N ASN A 422 -8.18 -5.37 0.12
CA ASN A 422 -7.77 -4.54 1.26
C ASN A 422 -8.48 -3.18 1.23
N SER A 423 -8.13 -2.25 2.14
CA SER A 423 -8.77 -0.92 2.14
C SER A 423 -8.54 -0.15 0.85
N ASP A 424 -7.43 -0.37 0.16
CA ASP A 424 -7.13 0.32 -1.09
C ASP A 424 -8.00 -0.18 -2.22
N THR A 425 -8.02 -1.48 -2.45
CA THR A 425 -8.79 -2.10 -3.55
C THR A 425 -10.29 -1.96 -3.35
N LEU A 426 -10.77 -2.01 -2.10
CA LEU A 426 -12.21 -1.91 -1.80
C LEU A 426 -12.69 -0.46 -1.79
N MET A 427 -11.92 0.46 -1.21
CA MET A 427 -12.40 1.80 -0.83
C MET A 427 -11.57 2.94 -1.43
N HIS A 428 -10.26 2.96 -1.17
CA HIS A 428 -9.43 4.13 -1.50
C HIS A 428 -9.25 4.32 -3.01
N HIS A 429 -9.00 3.24 -3.76
CA HIS A 429 -8.98 3.29 -5.22
C HIS A 429 -10.34 3.70 -5.78
N ALA A 430 -11.45 3.23 -5.20
CA ALA A 430 -12.78 3.60 -5.67
C ALA A 430 -13.01 5.12 -5.57
N MET A 431 -12.55 5.73 -4.46
CA MET A 431 -12.64 7.18 -4.26
C MET A 431 -11.94 7.99 -5.34
N LYS A 432 -10.82 7.49 -5.88
CA LYS A 432 -10.07 8.19 -6.94
C LYS A 432 -10.57 7.81 -8.33
N ASN A 433 -10.76 6.52 -8.57
CA ASN A 433 -11.06 5.97 -9.89
C ASN A 433 -12.46 6.37 -10.38
N TYR A 434 -13.41 6.57 -9.46
CA TYR A 434 -14.80 6.93 -9.77
C TYR A 434 -15.17 8.35 -9.37
N GLU A 435 -14.18 9.22 -9.14
CA GLU A 435 -14.46 10.62 -8.89
C GLU A 435 -15.25 11.23 -10.06
N ASN A 436 -16.36 11.91 -9.71
CA ASN A 436 -17.34 12.52 -10.62
C ASN A 436 -18.22 11.54 -11.41
N PHE A 437 -18.28 10.26 -11.03
CA PHE A 437 -19.26 9.32 -11.60
C PHE A 437 -20.63 9.51 -10.94
N ASP A 438 -21.70 9.46 -11.74
CA ASP A 438 -23.07 9.67 -11.24
C ASP A 438 -23.50 8.60 -10.22
N GLN A 439 -23.00 7.37 -10.37
CA GLN A 439 -23.34 6.21 -9.54
C GLN A 439 -22.41 6.04 -8.32
N TYR A 440 -21.38 6.87 -8.16
CA TYR A 440 -20.42 6.71 -7.07
C TYR A 440 -20.67 7.70 -5.95
N ASN A 441 -20.96 7.16 -4.76
CA ASN A 441 -20.96 7.88 -3.51
C ASN A 441 -19.95 7.23 -2.55
N ILE A 442 -19.12 8.05 -1.90
CA ILE A 442 -18.09 7.59 -0.97
C ILE A 442 -18.68 7.03 0.33
N ASP A 443 -19.85 7.54 0.72
CA ASP A 443 -20.52 7.14 1.97
C ASP A 443 -21.33 5.84 1.81
N ASP A 444 -21.52 5.36 0.58
CA ASP A 444 -22.25 4.13 0.32
C ASP A 444 -21.40 2.91 0.74
N PRO A 445 -21.94 2.01 1.58
CA PRO A 445 -21.22 0.85 2.04
C PRO A 445 -21.07 -0.20 0.93
N ILE A 446 -19.93 -0.86 0.93
CA ILE A 446 -19.59 -1.91 -0.04
C ILE A 446 -20.41 -3.17 0.25
N ASP A 447 -20.98 -3.74 -0.80
CA ASP A 447 -21.61 -5.05 -0.76
C ASP A 447 -20.61 -6.12 -1.23
N TYR A 448 -20.04 -6.88 -0.29
CA TYR A 448 -19.04 -7.91 -0.58
C TYR A 448 -19.21 -9.11 0.37
N PRO A 449 -20.23 -9.95 0.15
CA PRO A 449 -20.62 -11.02 1.07
C PRO A 449 -19.73 -12.28 0.99
N ASP A 450 -19.00 -12.48 -0.11
CA ASP A 450 -18.15 -13.65 -0.32
C ASP A 450 -16.73 -13.22 -0.69
N TRP A 451 -15.83 -13.28 0.29
CA TRP A 451 -14.41 -12.92 0.10
C TRP A 451 -13.60 -13.99 -0.63
N SER A 452 -14.23 -15.10 -1.00
CA SER A 452 -13.60 -16.14 -1.83
C SER A 452 -13.76 -15.86 -3.32
N VAL A 453 -14.44 -14.79 -3.74
CA VAL A 453 -14.50 -14.36 -5.15
C VAL A 453 -13.94 -12.95 -5.30
N PRO A 454 -13.30 -12.57 -6.42
CA PRO A 454 -12.80 -11.21 -6.60
C PRO A 454 -13.88 -10.16 -6.39
N TYR A 455 -13.54 -9.05 -5.72
CA TYR A 455 -14.49 -7.96 -5.56
C TYR A 455 -14.65 -7.22 -6.88
N VAL A 456 -15.83 -7.32 -7.48
CA VAL A 456 -16.14 -6.65 -8.74
C VAL A 456 -17.04 -5.46 -8.47
N ARG A 457 -16.58 -4.27 -8.85
CA ARG A 457 -17.41 -3.06 -8.86
C ARG A 457 -17.76 -2.71 -10.29
N VAL A 458 -19.04 -2.47 -10.52
CA VAL A 458 -19.58 -2.09 -11.84
C VAL A 458 -20.24 -0.74 -11.70
N MET A 459 -19.89 0.18 -12.59
CA MET A 459 -20.50 1.50 -12.73
C MET A 459 -20.93 1.71 -14.18
N GLU A 460 -22.01 2.42 -14.39
CA GLU A 460 -22.46 2.86 -15.71
C GLU A 460 -22.35 4.39 -15.80
N GLN A 461 -21.71 4.86 -16.87
CA GLN A 461 -21.60 6.29 -17.17
C GLN A 461 -21.84 6.49 -18.67
N GLY A 462 -22.95 7.14 -19.00
CA GLY A 462 -23.44 7.18 -20.37
C GLY A 462 -23.71 5.77 -20.90
N LYS A 463 -23.09 5.38 -22.02
CA LYS A 463 -23.21 4.02 -22.57
C LYS A 463 -22.13 3.05 -22.11
N THR A 464 -21.13 3.53 -21.36
CA THR A 464 -19.96 2.74 -21.00
C THR A 464 -20.16 2.08 -19.66
N LYS A 465 -19.96 0.76 -19.62
CA LYS A 465 -19.90 -0.03 -18.39
C LYS A 465 -18.47 -0.12 -17.90
N VAL A 466 -18.18 0.51 -16.78
CA VAL A 466 -16.86 0.51 -16.14
C VAL A 466 -16.81 -0.56 -15.08
N ILE A 467 -15.82 -1.45 -15.14
CA ILE A 467 -15.69 -2.63 -14.29
C ILE A 467 -14.33 -2.61 -13.61
N TYR A 468 -14.30 -2.53 -12.28
CA TYR A 468 -13.09 -2.88 -11.51
C TYR A 468 -13.09 -4.40 -11.29
N ASN A 469 -12.04 -5.08 -11.75
CA ASN A 469 -12.03 -6.55 -11.79
C ASN A 469 -11.57 -7.20 -10.47
N GLY A 470 -11.23 -6.41 -9.45
CA GLY A 470 -10.74 -6.91 -8.15
C GLY A 470 -9.37 -7.58 -8.23
N VAL A 471 -9.05 -8.39 -7.24
CA VAL A 471 -7.76 -9.10 -7.10
C VAL A 471 -7.93 -10.63 -7.14
N PRO A 472 -6.86 -11.42 -7.42
CA PRO A 472 -6.96 -12.86 -7.67
C PRO A 472 -7.14 -13.70 -6.38
N VAL A 473 -8.31 -13.61 -5.76
CA VAL A 473 -8.73 -14.48 -4.64
C VAL A 473 -9.44 -15.75 -5.13
N GLY A 474 -9.76 -16.66 -4.20
CA GLY A 474 -10.56 -17.84 -4.53
C GLY A 474 -9.88 -18.82 -5.46
N LYS A 475 -10.57 -19.12 -6.58
CA LYS A 475 -10.07 -20.04 -7.60
C LYS A 475 -8.78 -19.57 -8.28
N TYR A 476 -8.45 -18.27 -8.26
CA TYR A 476 -7.21 -17.75 -8.86
C TYR A 476 -6.02 -17.75 -7.88
N GLN A 477 -6.30 -17.85 -6.57
CA GLN A 477 -5.30 -17.67 -5.52
C GLN A 477 -4.19 -18.74 -5.52
N HIS A 478 -4.47 -19.93 -6.08
CA HIS A 478 -3.50 -21.01 -6.20
C HIS A 478 -2.27 -20.62 -7.03
N HIS A 479 -2.44 -19.73 -8.03
CA HIS A 479 -1.34 -19.19 -8.82
C HIS A 479 -0.41 -18.30 -8.00
N ILE A 480 -0.98 -17.49 -7.11
CA ILE A 480 -0.19 -16.63 -6.21
C ILE A 480 0.55 -17.46 -5.17
N ILE A 481 -0.12 -18.48 -4.61
CA ILE A 481 0.51 -19.47 -3.72
C ILE A 481 1.71 -20.13 -4.41
N GLU A 482 1.54 -20.56 -5.65
CA GLU A 482 2.61 -21.18 -6.43
C GLU A 482 3.78 -20.20 -6.67
N ALA A 483 3.49 -18.95 -7.02
CA ALA A 483 4.52 -17.95 -7.24
C ALA A 483 5.35 -17.68 -5.97
N LEU A 484 4.71 -17.52 -4.81
CA LEU A 484 5.41 -17.34 -3.54
C LEU A 484 6.19 -18.60 -3.15
N TYR A 485 5.62 -19.79 -3.37
CA TYR A 485 6.35 -21.05 -3.18
C TYR A 485 7.59 -21.12 -4.06
N MET A 486 7.50 -20.79 -5.36
CA MET A 486 8.66 -20.81 -6.27
C MET A 486 9.74 -19.81 -5.86
N ALA A 487 9.35 -18.62 -5.39
CA ALA A 487 10.27 -17.64 -4.83
C ALA A 487 11.07 -18.22 -3.66
N LEU A 488 10.37 -18.78 -2.67
CA LEU A 488 10.98 -19.39 -1.48
C LEU A 488 11.83 -20.62 -1.85
N ASP A 489 11.30 -21.51 -2.67
CA ASP A 489 11.97 -22.73 -3.12
C ASP A 489 13.27 -22.41 -3.87
N SER A 490 13.26 -21.40 -4.75
CA SER A 490 14.45 -20.98 -5.49
C SER A 490 15.59 -20.47 -4.60
N ALA A 491 15.28 -19.98 -3.40
CA ALA A 491 16.27 -19.58 -2.40
C ALA A 491 16.75 -20.79 -1.58
N ILE A 492 15.84 -21.66 -1.12
CA ILE A 492 16.18 -22.84 -0.31
C ILE A 492 16.99 -23.87 -1.12
N ALA A 493 16.59 -24.12 -2.37
CA ALA A 493 17.17 -25.14 -3.24
C ALA A 493 18.65 -24.91 -3.57
N LYS A 494 19.18 -23.70 -3.33
CA LYS A 494 20.60 -23.37 -3.51
C LYS A 494 21.50 -23.95 -2.42
N ARG A 495 20.93 -24.58 -1.38
CA ARG A 495 21.69 -25.23 -0.32
C ARG A 495 22.60 -26.29 -0.91
N LYS A 496 23.90 -26.20 -0.62
CA LYS A 496 24.83 -27.30 -0.92
C LYS A 496 24.56 -28.44 0.06
N ASN A 497 24.41 -29.66 -0.47
CA ASN A 497 24.27 -30.87 0.34
C ASN A 497 25.49 -31.07 1.25
#